data_AF-A0A838W5Y0-F1
#
_entry.id   AF-A0A838W5Y0-F1
#
_cell.length_a   1.000
_cell.length_b   1.000
_cell.length_c   1.000
_cell.angle_alpha   90.00
_cell.angle_beta   90.00
_cell.angle_gamma   90.00
#
_symmetry.space_group_name_H-M   'P 1'
#
loop_
_entity.id
_entity.type
_entity.pdbx_description
1 polymer ?
#
loop_
_entity_poly.entity_id
_entity_poly.type
_entity_poly.pdbx_seq_one_letter_code
_entity_poly.pdbx_strand_id
1 'polypeptide(L)'
;MHVYLRDEPVTLEMRAIDPEGMIPEESDLVAIAFYVDDNESPSFRALLPPETVAVLEKAIHVPVQLGLLAEEPESEEIEIHAMVGLSVPVSGAMPEEMGMEMKDAPEGEPWKTGNPDAWKGEDDAEEDIPRTALLTFAPLMRLRRKFPDDFGEELADLLESALVGATRPNLEARVDRMLDDL
;
A
#
# COMPACT_ATOMS: atom_id res chain seq x y z
N MET A 1 9.44 9.20 7.29
CA MET A 1 8.54 8.27 6.55
C MET A 1 7.37 7.94 7.44
N HIS A 2 6.15 8.23 6.97
CA HIS A 2 4.89 8.11 7.70
C HIS A 2 4.03 7.04 7.04
N VAL A 3 3.31 6.30 7.89
CA VAL A 3 2.35 5.28 7.48
C VAL A 3 1.00 5.69 8.03
N TYR A 4 0.01 5.78 7.16
CA TYR A 4 -1.39 5.91 7.53
C TYR A 4 -2.10 4.61 7.15
N LEU A 5 -2.84 4.01 8.08
CA LEU A 5 -3.70 2.85 7.83
C LEU A 5 -5.14 3.29 8.01
N ARG A 6 -5.98 3.02 7.02
CA ARG A 6 -7.42 3.24 7.12
C ARG A 6 -8.03 2.15 7.98
N ASP A 7 -8.88 2.48 8.93
CA ASP A 7 -9.52 1.48 9.79
C ASP A 7 -10.58 0.67 9.05
N GLU A 8 -11.35 1.33 8.20
CA GLU A 8 -12.44 0.71 7.45
C GLU A 8 -11.89 -0.06 6.22
N PRO A 9 -12.22 -1.35 6.04
CA PRO A 9 -11.88 -2.08 4.84
C PRO A 9 -12.76 -1.63 3.66
N VAL A 10 -12.28 -1.84 2.43
CA VAL A 10 -13.00 -1.51 1.19
C VAL A 10 -13.05 -2.68 0.23
N THR A 11 -14.05 -2.70 -0.64
CA THR A 11 -14.04 -3.60 -1.80
C THR A 11 -13.16 -2.99 -2.87
N LEU A 12 -12.13 -3.72 -3.31
CA LEU A 12 -11.21 -3.25 -4.34
C LEU A 12 -11.36 -4.12 -5.58
N GLU A 13 -11.64 -3.50 -6.72
CA GLU A 13 -11.62 -4.14 -8.03
C GLU A 13 -10.45 -3.60 -8.84
N MET A 14 -9.74 -4.48 -9.56
CA MET A 14 -8.71 -4.07 -10.50
C MET A 14 -9.11 -4.40 -11.93
N ARG A 15 -8.79 -3.51 -12.87
CA ARG A 15 -9.00 -3.73 -14.31
C ARG A 15 -7.77 -3.30 -15.08
N ALA A 16 -7.30 -4.16 -15.98
CA ALA A 16 -6.30 -3.76 -16.96
C ALA A 16 -6.88 -2.69 -17.90
N ILE A 17 -6.09 -1.66 -18.18
CA ILE A 17 -6.45 -0.55 -19.06
C ILE A 17 -5.41 -0.38 -20.15
N ASP A 18 -5.79 0.27 -21.24
CA ASP A 18 -4.83 0.73 -22.24
C ASP A 18 -3.90 1.75 -21.57
N PRO A 19 -2.56 1.59 -21.67
CA PRO A 19 -1.63 2.53 -21.08
C PRO A 19 -1.64 3.95 -21.65
N GLU A 20 -2.45 4.27 -22.68
CA GLU A 20 -2.55 5.62 -23.28
C GLU A 20 -1.18 6.22 -23.67
N GLY A 21 -0.20 5.37 -24.02
CA GLY A 21 1.17 5.79 -24.34
C GLY A 21 2.06 6.13 -23.14
N MET A 22 1.64 5.81 -21.91
CA MET A 22 2.41 6.03 -20.67
C MET A 22 3.47 4.97 -20.38
N ILE A 23 3.50 3.86 -21.13
CA ILE A 23 4.47 2.79 -20.94
C ILE A 23 5.59 2.94 -21.98
N PRO A 24 6.87 3.03 -21.58
CA PRO A 24 7.99 2.93 -22.50
C PRO A 24 7.89 1.63 -23.30
N GLU A 25 8.11 1.65 -24.62
CA GLU A 25 7.88 0.51 -25.53
C GLU A 25 8.62 -0.79 -25.13
N GLU A 26 9.64 -0.69 -24.27
CA GLU A 26 10.45 -1.81 -23.77
C GLU A 26 10.08 -2.29 -22.36
N SER A 27 8.98 -1.81 -21.78
CA SER A 27 8.57 -2.15 -20.42
C SER A 27 7.49 -3.24 -20.41
N ASP A 28 7.68 -4.23 -19.54
CA ASP A 28 6.77 -5.34 -19.26
C ASP A 28 5.67 -5.00 -18.25
N LEU A 29 5.54 -3.72 -17.90
CA LEU A 29 4.54 -3.25 -16.93
C LEU A 29 3.13 -3.33 -17.51
N VAL A 30 2.15 -3.55 -16.63
CA VAL A 30 0.74 -3.59 -16.95
C VAL A 30 0.09 -2.34 -16.36
N ALA A 31 -0.64 -1.58 -17.18
CA ALA A 31 -1.45 -0.48 -16.70
C ALA A 31 -2.74 -1.01 -16.06
N ILE A 32 -2.91 -0.73 -14.77
CA ILE A 32 -4.04 -1.15 -13.97
C ILE A 32 -4.77 0.07 -13.43
N ALA A 33 -6.10 0.05 -13.54
CA ALA A 33 -7.00 0.94 -12.84
C ALA A 33 -7.67 0.20 -11.68
N PHE A 34 -7.79 0.88 -10.55
CA PHE A 34 -8.42 0.35 -9.35
C PHE A 34 -9.71 1.10 -9.05
N TYR A 35 -10.76 0.37 -8.70
CA TYR A 35 -12.09 0.88 -8.39
C TYR A 35 -12.44 0.44 -6.97
N VAL A 36 -12.82 1.40 -6.15
CA VAL A 36 -13.23 1.16 -4.76
C VAL A 36 -14.75 1.20 -4.68
N ASP A 37 -15.34 0.23 -3.96
CA ASP A 37 -16.77 0.18 -3.61
C ASP A 37 -17.73 0.47 -4.79
N ASP A 38 -17.47 -0.18 -5.92
CA ASP A 38 -18.25 -0.06 -7.17
C ASP A 38 -18.29 1.36 -7.79
N ASN A 39 -17.30 2.20 -7.48
CA ASN A 39 -17.17 3.50 -8.12
C ASN A 39 -17.19 3.41 -9.66
N GLU A 40 -17.86 4.36 -10.30
CA GLU A 40 -17.90 4.45 -11.77
C GLU A 40 -16.56 4.90 -12.38
N SER A 41 -15.77 5.66 -11.61
CA SER A 41 -14.46 6.18 -12.00
C SER A 41 -13.33 5.56 -11.17
N PRO A 42 -12.12 5.38 -11.75
CA PRO A 42 -11.02 4.77 -11.03
C PRO A 42 -10.52 5.65 -9.87
N SER A 43 -10.36 5.03 -8.69
CA SER A 43 -9.84 5.64 -7.47
C SER A 43 -8.33 5.84 -7.51
N PHE A 44 -7.59 5.02 -8.25
CA PHE A 44 -6.18 5.23 -8.57
C PHE A 44 -5.75 4.38 -9.76
N ARG A 45 -4.59 4.73 -10.36
CA ARG A 45 -3.98 4.02 -11.49
C ARG A 45 -2.52 3.69 -11.17
N ALA A 46 -2.04 2.56 -11.63
CA ALA A 46 -0.65 2.15 -11.44
C ALA A 46 -0.12 1.41 -12.67
N LEU A 47 1.21 1.48 -12.85
CA LEU A 47 1.95 0.59 -13.74
C LEU A 47 2.61 -0.47 -12.86
N LEU A 48 2.22 -1.72 -13.03
CA LEU A 48 2.63 -2.81 -12.15
C LEU A 48 3.33 -3.94 -12.92
N PRO A 49 4.36 -4.58 -12.33
CA PRO A 49 4.89 -5.82 -12.87
C PRO A 49 3.81 -6.91 -12.90
N PRO A 50 3.80 -7.80 -13.92
CA PRO A 50 2.81 -8.87 -14.03
C PRO A 50 2.74 -9.77 -12.78
N GLU A 51 3.87 -10.00 -12.08
CA GLU A 51 3.85 -10.79 -10.85
C GLU A 51 3.10 -10.07 -9.73
N THR A 52 3.21 -8.74 -9.65
CA THR A 52 2.50 -7.93 -8.66
C THR A 52 1.00 -7.95 -8.94
N VAL A 53 0.60 -7.87 -10.22
CA VAL A 53 -0.81 -8.01 -10.61
C VAL A 53 -1.36 -9.36 -10.15
N ALA A 54 -0.66 -10.45 -10.42
CA ALA A 54 -1.10 -11.79 -10.03
C ALA A 54 -1.20 -11.99 -8.50
N VAL A 55 -0.37 -11.31 -7.71
CA VAL A 55 -0.46 -11.32 -6.24
C VAL A 55 -1.67 -10.53 -5.77
N LEU A 56 -1.87 -9.32 -6.32
CA LEU A 56 -3.00 -8.49 -5.97
C LEU A 56 -4.33 -9.16 -6.36
N GLU A 57 -4.41 -9.81 -7.52
CA GLU A 57 -5.62 -10.51 -7.98
C GLU A 57 -6.10 -11.54 -6.96
N LYS A 58 -5.16 -12.26 -6.34
CA LYS A 58 -5.45 -13.24 -5.29
C LYS A 58 -5.86 -12.60 -3.96
N ALA A 59 -5.39 -11.38 -3.70
CA ALA A 59 -5.62 -10.68 -2.43
C ALA A 59 -6.97 -9.95 -2.39
N ILE A 60 -7.45 -9.40 -3.51
CA ILE A 60 -8.64 -8.54 -3.57
C ILE A 60 -9.98 -9.28 -3.58
N HIS A 61 -10.02 -10.57 -3.28
CA HIS A 61 -11.26 -11.37 -3.26
C HIS A 61 -12.15 -11.12 -2.04
N VAL A 62 -11.63 -10.42 -1.03
CA VAL A 62 -12.34 -10.00 0.18
C VAL A 62 -12.10 -8.51 0.41
N PRO A 63 -12.93 -7.83 1.21
CA PRO A 63 -12.66 -6.45 1.60
C PRO A 63 -11.26 -6.31 2.20
N VAL A 64 -10.47 -5.38 1.66
CA VAL A 64 -9.07 -5.16 2.02
C VAL A 64 -8.92 -3.88 2.81
N GLN A 65 -7.97 -3.87 3.73
CA GLN A 65 -7.58 -2.65 4.43
C GLN A 65 -6.51 -1.92 3.61
N LEU A 66 -6.69 -0.61 3.41
CA LEU A 66 -5.77 0.23 2.64
C LEU A 66 -4.96 1.14 3.55
N GLY A 67 -3.81 1.57 3.07
CA GLY A 67 -2.99 2.57 3.73
C GLY A 67 -2.17 3.41 2.75
N LEU A 68 -1.55 4.46 3.27
CA LEU A 68 -0.59 5.31 2.56
C LEU A 68 0.78 5.22 3.22
N LEU A 69 1.80 5.15 2.38
CA LEU A 69 3.19 5.38 2.75
C LEU A 69 3.64 6.70 2.13
N ALA A 70 4.07 7.66 2.94
CA ALA A 70 4.53 8.95 2.44
C ALA A 70 5.76 9.46 3.20
N GLU A 71 6.55 10.30 2.54
CA GLU A 71 7.56 11.10 3.21
C GLU A 71 6.97 12.48 3.50
N GLU A 72 7.13 12.97 4.74
CA GLU A 72 6.67 14.31 5.08
C GLU A 72 7.59 15.33 4.38
N PRO A 73 7.04 16.25 3.60
CA PRO A 73 7.85 17.24 2.92
C PRO A 73 8.49 18.23 3.91
N GLU A 74 9.72 18.67 3.61
CA GLU A 74 10.46 19.64 4.44
C GLU A 74 9.83 21.05 4.48
N SER A 75 8.91 21.33 3.56
CA SER A 75 8.20 22.61 3.44
C SER A 75 6.74 22.38 3.07
N GLU A 76 5.87 23.28 3.53
CA GLU A 76 4.44 23.28 3.25
C GLU A 76 4.10 23.53 1.76
N GLU A 77 5.04 24.10 1.01
CA GLU A 77 4.90 24.38 -0.42
C GLU A 77 5.25 23.17 -1.32
N ILE A 78 5.76 22.09 -0.74
CA ILE A 78 6.20 20.91 -1.49
C ILE A 78 5.04 19.91 -1.62
N GLU A 79 4.99 19.26 -2.78
CA GLU A 79 4.01 18.24 -3.12
C GLU A 79 4.14 17.02 -2.23
N ILE A 80 3.00 16.42 -1.88
CA ILE A 80 2.99 15.15 -1.15
C ILE A 80 3.05 14.03 -2.17
N HIS A 81 4.06 13.17 -2.01
CA HIS A 81 4.17 11.91 -2.72
C HIS A 81 3.87 10.77 -1.75
N ALA A 82 2.77 10.06 -2.01
CA ALA A 82 2.33 8.91 -1.24
C ALA A 82 2.21 7.67 -2.13
N MET A 83 2.34 6.50 -1.52
CA MET A 83 2.08 5.22 -2.15
C MET A 83 0.94 4.54 -1.42
N VAL A 84 -0.15 4.26 -2.13
CA VAL A 84 -1.24 3.41 -1.66
C VAL A 84 -0.74 1.98 -1.55
N GLY A 85 -1.09 1.31 -0.46
CA GLY A 85 -0.79 -0.10 -0.27
C GLY A 85 -1.90 -0.89 0.41
N LEU A 86 -1.81 -2.22 0.25
CA LEU A 86 -2.65 -3.17 0.98
C LEU A 86 -2.02 -3.46 2.35
N SER A 87 -2.79 -3.29 3.41
CA SER A 87 -2.43 -3.72 4.76
C SER A 87 -2.57 -5.24 4.86
N VAL A 88 -1.47 -5.92 5.15
CA VAL A 88 -1.41 -7.38 5.30
C VAL A 88 -0.88 -7.69 6.69
N PRO A 89 -1.61 -8.49 7.50
CA PRO A 89 -1.11 -8.93 8.79
C PRO A 89 0.10 -9.84 8.58
N VAL A 90 1.25 -9.42 9.08
CA VAL A 90 2.44 -10.25 9.22
C VAL A 90 2.23 -11.09 10.47
N SER A 91 1.62 -12.25 10.30
CA SER A 91 1.55 -13.22 11.40
C SER A 91 2.98 -13.62 11.79
N GLY A 92 3.36 -13.31 13.03
CA GLY A 92 4.53 -13.92 13.68
C GLY A 92 4.34 -15.40 13.97
N ALA A 93 3.13 -15.92 13.78
CA ALA A 93 2.81 -17.34 13.84
C ALA A 93 2.80 -17.93 12.42
N MET A 94 3.78 -18.79 12.15
CA MET A 94 3.63 -19.81 11.11
C MET A 94 2.26 -20.49 11.29
N PRO A 95 1.42 -20.63 10.26
CA PRO A 95 0.25 -21.45 10.38
C PRO A 95 0.70 -22.89 10.63
N GLU A 96 0.43 -23.41 11.83
CA GLU A 96 0.68 -24.81 12.22
C GLU A 96 -0.11 -25.83 11.37
N GLU A 97 -0.86 -25.38 10.37
CA GLU A 97 -1.70 -26.22 9.50
C GLU A 97 -1.00 -26.72 8.21
N MET A 98 0.31 -26.51 8.04
CA MET A 98 1.12 -27.37 7.16
C MET A 98 1.90 -28.39 7.99
N GLY A 99 1.16 -29.35 8.56
CA GLY A 99 1.70 -30.55 9.16
C GLY A 99 2.51 -31.37 8.15
N MET A 100 3.80 -31.08 8.01
CA MET A 100 4.79 -32.10 7.66
C MET A 100 5.22 -32.77 8.95
N GLU A 101 4.79 -34.02 9.14
CA GLU A 101 5.33 -34.94 10.13
C GLU A 101 6.86 -35.03 9.96
N MET A 102 7.64 -34.27 10.75
CA MET A 102 9.03 -34.60 11.04
C MET A 102 9.10 -35.30 12.39
N LYS A 103 8.69 -36.58 12.39
CA LYS A 103 9.24 -37.55 13.34
C LYS A 103 10.73 -37.68 13.04
N ASP A 104 11.56 -37.62 14.09
CA ASP A 104 13.01 -37.84 14.10
C ASP A 104 13.91 -36.65 13.71
N ALA A 105 13.99 -35.64 14.58
CA ALA A 105 15.18 -34.78 14.65
C ALA A 105 15.70 -34.68 16.10
N PRO A 106 16.99 -34.96 16.37
CA PRO A 106 17.57 -34.98 17.71
C PRO A 106 17.59 -33.58 18.35
N GLU A 107 17.29 -33.54 19.65
CA GLU A 107 17.35 -32.36 20.51
C GLU A 107 18.77 -31.76 20.51
N GLY A 108 18.89 -30.47 20.17
CA GLY A 108 20.16 -29.75 20.41
C GLY A 108 20.56 -28.61 19.48
N GLU A 109 19.66 -28.08 18.63
CA GLU A 109 20.02 -27.01 17.69
C GLU A 109 19.15 -25.76 17.87
N PRO A 110 19.70 -24.64 18.38
CA PRO A 110 18.93 -23.45 18.79
C PRO A 110 18.29 -22.67 17.63
N TRP A 111 18.68 -22.94 16.38
CA TRP A 111 18.06 -22.37 15.18
C TRP A 111 16.74 -23.06 14.78
N LYS A 112 16.37 -24.18 15.43
CA LYS A 112 15.06 -24.83 15.25
C LYS A 112 14.01 -24.35 16.24
N THR A 113 14.42 -23.78 17.36
CA THR A 113 13.54 -22.96 18.19
C THR A 113 13.35 -21.63 17.48
N GLY A 114 12.20 -21.46 16.82
CA GLY A 114 11.80 -20.25 16.10
C GLY A 114 11.56 -19.05 17.01
N ASN A 115 12.54 -18.71 17.84
CA ASN A 115 12.54 -17.51 18.66
C ASN A 115 13.70 -16.59 18.23
N PRO A 116 13.45 -15.66 17.29
CA PRO A 116 14.44 -14.67 16.87
C PRO A 116 14.83 -13.67 17.98
N ASP A 117 14.16 -13.69 19.14
CA ASP A 117 14.39 -12.77 20.26
C ASP A 117 15.21 -13.37 21.41
N ALA A 118 15.80 -14.56 21.25
CA ALA A 118 16.64 -15.19 22.28
C ALA A 118 17.90 -14.37 22.67
N TRP A 119 18.20 -13.27 21.98
CA TRP A 119 19.38 -12.42 22.23
C TRP A 119 19.05 -11.10 22.94
N LYS A 120 17.77 -10.72 23.05
CA LYS A 120 17.35 -9.54 23.79
C LYS A 120 16.88 -10.00 25.17
N GLY A 121 17.70 -9.70 26.17
CA GLY A 121 17.38 -9.95 27.56
C GLY A 121 16.03 -9.35 27.95
N GLU A 122 15.42 -9.98 28.96
CA GLU A 122 14.20 -9.59 29.66
C GLU A 122 13.97 -8.08 29.64
N ASP A 123 12.91 -7.63 28.95
CA ASP A 123 11.99 -6.61 29.43
C ASP A 123 10.84 -6.42 28.42
N ASP A 124 9.65 -6.23 28.99
CA ASP A 124 8.38 -5.83 28.39
C ASP A 124 7.69 -6.82 27.44
N ALA A 125 6.71 -7.53 28.01
CA ALA A 125 5.55 -8.02 27.27
C ALA A 125 4.75 -6.81 26.75
N GLU A 126 5.27 -6.16 25.71
CA GLU A 126 4.42 -5.38 24.81
C GLU A 126 3.39 -6.36 24.24
N GLU A 127 2.11 -6.05 24.40
CA GLU A 127 1.01 -6.76 23.74
C GLU A 127 1.44 -7.08 22.31
N ASP A 128 1.24 -8.33 21.85
CA ASP A 128 1.51 -8.75 20.47
C ASP A 128 0.65 -7.90 19.51
N ILE A 129 1.07 -6.66 19.24
CA ILE A 129 0.46 -5.81 18.24
C ILE A 129 0.73 -6.54 16.93
N PRO A 130 -0.32 -7.00 16.22
CA PRO A 130 -0.13 -7.74 14.99
C PRO A 130 0.69 -6.86 14.03
N ARG A 131 1.93 -7.29 13.78
CA ARG A 131 2.83 -6.58 12.87
C ARG A 131 2.12 -6.51 11.52
N THR A 132 1.91 -5.32 11.01
CA THR A 132 1.19 -5.11 9.76
C THR A 132 2.18 -4.62 8.72
N ALA A 133 2.22 -5.28 7.57
CA ALA A 133 3.01 -4.86 6.42
C ALA A 133 2.11 -4.11 5.44
N LEU A 134 2.66 -3.07 4.82
CA LEU A 134 1.97 -2.34 3.76
C LEU A 134 2.60 -2.70 2.41
N LEU A 135 1.85 -3.43 1.58
CA LEU A 135 2.26 -3.75 0.21
C LEU A 135 1.88 -2.59 -0.70
N THR A 136 2.82 -1.68 -0.96
CA THR A 136 2.59 -0.48 -1.78
C THR A 136 2.53 -0.83 -3.27
N PHE A 137 1.58 -0.24 -3.99
CA PHE A 137 1.34 -0.57 -5.39
C PHE A 137 0.88 0.60 -6.27
N ALA A 138 0.24 1.65 -5.73
CA ALA A 138 -0.21 2.77 -6.56
C ALA A 138 0.30 4.12 -6.06
N PRO A 139 0.89 4.96 -6.93
CA PRO A 139 1.28 6.30 -6.54
C PRO A 139 0.06 7.21 -6.37
N LEU A 140 0.11 8.08 -5.38
CA LEU A 140 -0.88 9.10 -5.10
C LEU A 140 -0.17 10.41 -4.77
N MET A 141 -0.62 11.50 -5.37
CA MET A 141 0.01 12.80 -5.18
C MET A 141 -1.01 13.87 -4.79
N ARG A 142 -0.50 14.90 -4.10
CA ARG A 142 -1.23 16.12 -3.80
C ARG A 142 -0.33 17.34 -3.94
N LEU A 143 -0.74 18.27 -4.79
CA LEU A 143 0.06 19.45 -5.12
C LEU A 143 -0.03 20.57 -4.07
N ARG A 144 -1.15 20.68 -3.36
CA ARG A 144 -1.39 21.71 -2.35
C ARG A 144 -1.89 21.06 -1.07
N ARG A 145 -1.14 21.27 0.02
CA ARG A 145 -1.52 20.81 1.36
C ARG A 145 -2.79 21.52 1.82
N LYS A 146 -3.65 20.80 2.53
CA LYS A 146 -4.85 21.35 3.18
C LYS A 146 -4.66 21.53 4.69
N PHE A 147 -3.87 20.64 5.29
CA PHE A 147 -3.54 20.50 6.70
C PHE A 147 -2.00 20.53 6.84
N PRO A 148 -1.38 21.73 6.72
CA PRO A 148 0.07 21.87 6.87
C PRO A 148 0.57 21.47 8.26
N ASP A 149 -0.26 21.68 9.29
CA ASP A 149 0.08 21.43 10.70
C ASP A 149 -0.15 19.97 11.16
N ASP A 150 -0.89 19.17 10.40
CA ASP A 150 -1.19 17.77 10.72
C ASP A 150 -1.05 16.89 9.48
N PHE A 151 0.13 16.27 9.34
CA PHE A 151 0.41 15.37 8.22
C PHE A 151 -0.41 14.08 8.28
N GLY A 152 -0.86 13.64 9.46
CA GLY A 152 -1.73 12.47 9.59
C GLY A 152 -3.11 12.73 9.01
N GLU A 153 -3.72 13.86 9.36
CA GLU A 153 -5.00 14.31 8.79
C GLU A 153 -4.88 14.54 7.27
N GLU A 154 -3.75 15.08 6.81
CA GLU A 154 -3.46 15.26 5.39
C GLU A 154 -3.45 13.94 4.61
N LEU A 155 -2.82 12.89 5.16
CA LEU A 155 -2.81 11.55 4.55
C LEU A 155 -4.18 10.89 4.58
N ALA A 156 -4.93 11.05 5.67
CA ALA A 156 -6.30 10.54 5.76
C ALA A 156 -7.19 11.18 4.69
N ASP A 157 -7.21 12.51 4.60
CA ASP A 157 -8.00 13.23 3.60
C ASP A 157 -7.53 12.94 2.15
N LEU A 158 -6.22 12.72 1.95
CA LEU A 158 -5.67 12.31 0.66
C LEU A 158 -6.19 10.94 0.23
N LEU A 159 -6.18 9.95 1.13
CA LEU A 159 -6.70 8.62 0.82
C LEU A 159 -8.21 8.68 0.57
N GLU A 160 -8.98 9.29 1.47
CA GLU A 160 -10.45 9.38 1.34
C GLU A 160 -10.87 10.11 0.05
N SER A 161 -10.16 11.16 -0.34
CA SER A 161 -10.40 11.83 -1.62
C SER A 161 -10.19 10.89 -2.82
N ALA A 162 -9.15 10.07 -2.78
CA ALA A 162 -8.89 9.08 -3.81
C ALA A 162 -9.96 7.97 -3.82
N LEU A 163 -10.39 7.50 -2.65
CA LEU A 163 -11.41 6.44 -2.53
C LEU A 163 -12.74 6.85 -3.14
N VAL A 164 -13.15 8.12 -3.06
CA VAL A 164 -14.41 8.62 -3.67
C VAL A 164 -14.29 8.79 -5.20
N GLY A 165 -13.17 8.41 -5.81
CA GLY A 165 -12.94 8.57 -7.25
C GLY A 165 -12.66 10.01 -7.65
N ALA A 166 -12.39 10.90 -6.69
CA ALA A 166 -11.99 12.28 -6.94
C ALA A 166 -10.50 12.38 -7.31
N THR A 167 -10.02 11.52 -8.21
CA THR A 167 -8.66 11.61 -8.80
C THR A 167 -8.53 12.70 -9.86
N ARG A 168 -9.64 13.39 -10.21
CA ARG A 168 -9.66 14.58 -11.06
C ARG A 168 -8.56 15.62 -10.77
N PRO A 169 -8.18 15.93 -9.51
CA PRO A 169 -7.15 16.92 -9.22
C PRO A 169 -5.75 16.56 -9.75
N ASN A 170 -5.46 15.28 -10.03
CA ASN A 170 -4.12 14.82 -10.43
C ASN A 170 -3.83 14.94 -11.93
N LEU A 171 -4.86 14.88 -12.78
CA LEU A 171 -4.71 15.11 -14.22
C LEU A 171 -4.89 16.58 -14.58
N GLU A 172 -5.93 17.24 -14.03
CA GLU A 172 -6.19 18.65 -14.31
C GLU A 172 -5.01 19.52 -13.86
N ALA A 173 -4.45 19.29 -12.67
CA ALA A 173 -3.37 20.14 -12.20
C ALA A 173 -1.99 19.83 -12.83
N ARG A 174 -1.78 18.62 -13.38
CA ARG A 174 -0.59 18.30 -14.18
C ARG A 174 -0.70 18.89 -15.59
N VAL A 175 -1.90 18.88 -16.17
CA VAL A 175 -2.19 19.54 -17.45
C VAL A 175 -2.11 21.06 -17.30
N ASP A 176 -2.70 21.64 -16.25
CA ASP A 176 -2.66 23.08 -15.99
C ASP A 176 -1.23 23.57 -15.75
N ARG A 177 -0.41 22.83 -14.98
CA ARG A 177 1.01 23.18 -14.82
C ARG A 177 1.78 23.10 -16.15
N MET A 178 1.52 22.09 -16.98
CA MET A 178 2.16 22.01 -18.31
C MET A 178 1.67 23.10 -19.27
N LEU A 179 0.44 23.60 -19.09
CA LEU A 179 -0.12 24.71 -19.89
C LEU A 179 0.38 26.08 -19.41
N ASP A 180 0.64 26.24 -18.11
CA ASP A 180 1.21 27.47 -17.54
C ASP A 180 2.72 27.63 -17.85
N ASP A 181 3.43 26.52 -18.13
CA ASP A 181 4.86 26.50 -18.48
C ASP A 181 5.15 26.67 -20.01
N LEU A 182 4.13 26.91 -20.84
CA LEU A 182 4.21 27.11 -22.31
C LEU A 182 4.04 28.58 -22.72
#